data_AF-D0Z2S4-F1
#
_entry.id   AF-D0Z2S4-F1
#
_cell.length_a   1.000
_cell.length_b   1.000
_cell.length_c   1.000
_cell.angle_alpha   90.00
_cell.angle_beta   90.00
_cell.angle_gamma   90.00
#
_symmetry.space_group_name_H-M   'P 1'
#
loop_
_entity.id
_entity.type
_entity.pdbx_description
1 polymer ?
#
loop_
_entity_poly.entity_id
_entity_poly.type
_entity_poly.pdbx_seq_one_letter_code
_entity_poly.pdbx_strand_id
1 'polypeptide(L)' 'MNRKKKVKQTLLKKAKKSNAKMHKSNKPKYISKADREKMALEEEQAAVETPIEPSDVSE' A
#
# COMPACT_ATOMS: atom_id res chain seq x y z
N MET A 1 -21.54 29.85 16.44
CA MET A 1 -20.41 29.89 15.48
C MET A 1 -20.93 30.31 14.11
N ASN A 2 -20.42 31.38 13.52
CA ASN A 2 -20.91 31.89 12.22
C ASN A 2 -20.91 30.79 11.16
N ARG A 3 -21.96 30.78 10.32
CA ARG A 3 -22.20 29.76 9.27
C ARG A 3 -20.95 29.46 8.43
N LYS A 4 -20.20 30.50 8.04
CA LYS A 4 -18.91 30.40 7.32
C LYS A 4 -17.89 29.52 8.06
N LYS A 5 -17.70 29.75 9.37
CA LYS A 5 -16.76 28.97 10.20
C LYS A 5 -17.22 27.52 10.33
N LYS A 6 -18.55 27.26 10.37
CA LYS A 6 -19.11 25.90 10.50
C LYS A 6 -18.84 25.08 9.24
N VAL A 7 -19.06 25.66 8.06
CA VAL A 7 -18.74 25.02 6.78
C VAL A 7 -17.25 24.69 6.70
N LYS A 8 -16.37 25.66 7.02
CA LYS A 8 -14.91 25.44 7.01
C LYS A 8 -14.49 24.29 7.93
N GLN A 9 -15.01 24.24 9.15
CA GLN A 9 -14.69 23.15 10.08
C GLN A 9 -15.16 21.79 9.58
N THR A 10 -16.35 21.70 8.99
CA THR A 10 -16.87 20.44 8.43
C THR A 10 -16.00 19.94 7.29
N LEU A 11 -15.59 20.82 6.37
CA LEU A 11 -14.71 20.46 5.25
C LEU A 11 -13.34 19.97 5.74
N LEU A 12 -12.72 20.70 6.69
CA LEU A 12 -11.45 20.30 7.29
C LEU A 12 -11.53 18.95 8.01
N LYS A 13 -12.62 18.70 8.75
CA LYS A 13 -12.84 17.40 9.41
C LYS A 13 -12.96 16.25 8.41
N LYS A 14 -13.66 16.47 7.29
CA LYS A 14 -13.79 15.46 6.21
C LYS A 14 -12.44 15.18 5.55
N ALA A 15 -11.69 16.21 5.20
CA ALA A 15 -10.35 16.07 4.61
C ALA A 15 -9.36 15.36 5.56
N LYS A 16 -9.39 15.69 6.86
CA LYS A 16 -8.55 15.00 7.85
C LYS A 16 -8.92 13.51 7.96
N LYS A 17 -10.21 13.17 7.88
CA LYS A 17 -10.69 11.79 7.92
C LYS A 17 -10.32 11.00 6.66
N SER A 18 -10.33 11.61 5.48
CA SER A 18 -9.87 10.95 4.25
C SER A 18 -8.36 10.71 4.26
N ASN A 19 -7.57 11.72 4.67
CA ASN A 19 -6.11 11.59 4.71
C ASN A 19 -5.67 10.55 5.73
N ALA A 20 -6.30 10.53 6.92
CA ALA A 20 -6.05 9.51 7.94
C ALA A 20 -6.25 8.06 7.43
N LYS A 21 -7.20 7.85 6.50
CA LYS A 21 -7.46 6.54 5.89
C LYS A 21 -6.48 6.18 4.77
N MET A 22 -5.90 7.19 4.11
CA MET A 22 -4.99 7.00 2.97
C MET A 22 -3.52 6.84 3.41
N HIS A 23 -3.19 7.07 4.69
CA HIS A 23 -1.85 6.84 5.21
C HIS A 23 -1.53 5.34 5.29
N LYS A 24 -0.88 4.84 4.25
CA LYS A 24 -0.11 3.59 4.29
C LYS A 24 1.24 3.92 4.94
N SER A 25 1.60 3.25 6.03
CA SER A 25 2.93 3.44 6.60
C SER A 25 3.97 2.89 5.63
N ASN A 26 4.94 3.70 5.21
CA ASN A 26 6.03 3.27 4.34
C ASN A 26 7.07 2.36 5.05
N LYS A 27 6.71 1.86 6.24
CA LYS A 27 7.55 0.97 7.04
C LYS A 27 7.07 -0.46 6.80
N PRO A 28 7.96 -1.42 6.54
CA PRO A 28 7.56 -2.82 6.51
C PRO A 28 6.98 -3.17 7.88
N LYS A 29 5.84 -3.86 7.87
CA LYS A 29 5.23 -4.37 9.11
C LYS A 29 6.24 -5.31 9.76
N TYR A 30 6.54 -5.13 11.04
CA TYR A 30 7.37 -6.09 11.75
C TYR A 30 6.63 -7.42 11.80
N ILE A 31 7.25 -8.45 11.28
CA ILE A 31 6.76 -9.82 11.19
C ILE A 31 7.72 -10.69 12.00
N SER A 32 7.20 -11.72 12.66
CA SER A 32 8.03 -12.63 13.44
C SER A 32 9.01 -13.38 12.52
N LYS A 33 10.07 -13.98 13.08
CA LYS A 33 11.07 -14.74 12.28
C LYS A 33 10.39 -15.85 11.46
N ALA A 34 9.46 -16.59 12.06
CA ALA A 34 8.71 -17.64 11.41
C ALA A 34 7.84 -17.12 10.25
N ASP A 35 7.23 -15.94 10.39
CA ASP A 35 6.40 -15.36 9.32
C ASP A 35 7.26 -14.82 8.17
N ARG A 36 8.49 -14.38 8.47
CA ARG A 36 9.44 -13.93 7.45
C ARG A 36 9.99 -15.08 6.62
N GLU A 37 10.25 -16.22 7.25
CA GLU A 37 10.66 -17.45 6.55
C GLU A 37 9.54 -17.96 5.63
N LYS A 38 8.28 -17.92 6.09
CA LYS A 38 7.12 -18.29 5.26
C LYS A 38 6.95 -17.37 4.05
N MET A 39 7.03 -16.05 4.24
CA MET A 39 6.91 -15.10 3.12
C MET A 39 8.10 -15.17 2.15
N ALA A 40 9.32 -15.44 2.62
CA ALA A 40 10.47 -15.64 1.73
C ALA A 40 10.30 -16.90 0.87
N LEU A 41 9.76 -17.99 1.44
CA LEU A 41 9.50 -19.24 0.73
C LEU A 41 8.34 -19.07 -0.29
N GLU A 42 7.30 -18.31 0.07
CA GLU A 42 6.21 -17.94 -0.86
C GLU A 42 6.69 -16.98 -1.98
N GLU A 43 7.58 -16.03 -1.67
CA GLU A 43 8.21 -15.14 -2.68
C GLU A 43 9.14 -15.91 -3.62
N GLU A 44 9.92 -16.87 -3.11
CA GLU A 44 10.76 -17.75 -3.94
C GLU A 44 9.90 -18.65 -4.85
N GLN A 45 8.78 -19.18 -4.36
CA GLN A 45 7.85 -19.94 -5.19
C GLN A 45 7.17 -19.08 -6.27
N ALA A 46 6.76 -17.85 -5.93
CA ALA A 46 6.15 -16.93 -6.88
C ALA A 46 7.16 -16.41 -7.93
N ALA A 47 8.44 -16.28 -7.59
CA ALA A 47 9.49 -15.88 -8.53
C ALA A 47 9.86 -16.99 -9.54
N VAL A 48 9.63 -18.26 -9.19
CA VAL A 48 9.85 -19.41 -10.09
C VAL A 48 8.71 -19.58 -11.10
N GLU A 49 7.51 -19.04 -10.83
CA GLU A 49 6.35 -19.10 -11.73
C GLU A 49 6.24 -17.94 -12.74
N THR A 50 7.19 -17.00 -12.78
CA THR A 50 7.35 -16.12 -13.95
C THR A 50 8.45 -16.67 -14.86
N PRO A 51 8.13 -17.60 -15.79
CA PRO A 51 9.06 -17.90 -16.85
C PRO A 51 9.26 -16.62 -17.66
N ILE A 52 10.52 -16.29 -17.79
CA ILE A 52 11.08 -15.31 -18.70
C ILE A 52 10.52 -15.65 -20.09
N GLU A 53 9.76 -14.76 -20.70
CA GLU A 53 9.55 -14.73 -22.15
C GLU A 53 10.47 -13.64 -22.71
N PRO A 54 11.64 -14.00 -23.27
CA PRO A 54 12.42 -13.12 -24.12
C PRO A 54 12.26 -13.56 -25.59
N SER A 55 11.22 -13.08 -26.26
CA SER A 55 11.09 -13.05 -27.73
C SER A 55 9.91 -12.14 -28.06
N ASP A 56 10.09 -10.95 -28.63
CA ASP A 56 10.33 -10.83 -30.05
C ASP A 56 11.13 -9.55 -30.39
N VAL A 57 12.34 -9.75 -30.93
CA VAL A 57 12.94 -8.83 -31.89
C VAL A 57 12.69 -9.48 -33.25
N SER A 58 11.66 -9.06 -33.97
CA SER A 58 11.58 -9.21 -35.43
C SER A 58 10.54 -8.28 -36.07
N GLU A 59 10.98 -7.63 -37.16
CA GLU A 59 10.31 -6.73 -38.12
C GLU A 59 9.92 -5.30 -37.69
#